data_AF-A0A7D9KVU5-F1
#
_entry.id   AF-A0A7D9KVU5-F1
#
_cell.length_a   1.000
_cell.length_b   1.000
_cell.length_c   1.000
_cell.angle_alpha   90.00
_cell.angle_beta   90.00
_cell.angle_gamma   90.00
#
_symmetry.space_group_name_H-M   'P 1'
#
loop_
_entity.id
_entity.type
_entity.pdbx_description
1 polymer ?
#
loop_
_entity_poly.entity_id
_entity_poly.type
_entity_poly.pdbx_seq_one_letter_code
_entity_poly.pdbx_strand_id
1 'polypeptide(L)'
;MVKDYIKSAKNVDIAGKIGAEVLLRTKEVVKKHMWEGGDACAFHVALLYPIVARELTRWNKIATRRMKSSTRSSQPWQICFSRDVPVEEYKVLKLTILTGKYGAVFKSTRNVEYLHLSSREALCLWIGHVISCENRETQKEQDLFKKLLKNGAYCEVIVNKEQPFVIKYSSSMETLKVVMFYGCWKAFGVPQHIF
;
A
#
# COMPACT_ATOMS: atom_id res chain seq x y z
N MET A 1 5.15 -3.22 -42.12
CA MET A 1 4.80 -1.78 -42.10
C MET A 1 5.87 -0.90 -41.45
N VAL A 2 6.06 -0.87 -40.12
CA VAL A 2 7.08 0.01 -39.47
C VAL A 2 8.53 -0.34 -39.87
N LYS A 3 8.84 -1.63 -39.96
CA LYS A 3 10.15 -2.11 -40.43
C LYS A 3 10.44 -1.74 -41.89
N ASP A 4 9.41 -1.61 -42.72
CA ASP A 4 9.54 -1.28 -44.13
C ASP A 4 9.76 0.23 -44.30
N TYR A 5 9.06 1.04 -43.48
CA TYR A 5 9.26 2.49 -43.38
C TYR A 5 10.68 2.87 -42.93
N ILE A 6 11.23 2.19 -41.91
CA ILE A 6 12.60 2.44 -41.43
C ILE A 6 13.63 2.14 -42.53
N LYS A 7 13.39 1.10 -43.35
CA LYS A 7 14.28 0.71 -44.44
C LYS A 7 14.21 1.65 -45.65
N SER A 8 13.07 2.30 -45.88
CA SER A 8 12.89 3.23 -47.01
C SER A 8 13.22 4.69 -46.66
N ALA A 9 13.57 5.00 -45.40
CA ALA A 9 13.76 6.37 -44.94
C ALA A 9 15.17 6.90 -45.28
N LYS A 10 15.23 8.15 -45.77
CA LYS A 10 16.50 8.84 -46.09
C LYS A 10 17.39 9.08 -44.86
N ASN A 11 16.80 9.18 -43.67
CA ASN A 11 17.53 9.33 -42.41
C ASN A 11 17.06 8.24 -41.43
N VAL A 12 17.85 7.17 -41.38
CA VAL A 12 17.51 5.92 -40.69
C VAL A 12 17.49 6.10 -39.16
N ASP A 13 18.31 6.98 -38.59
CA ASP A 13 18.37 7.19 -37.12
C ASP A 13 17.11 7.89 -36.61
N ILE A 14 16.67 8.95 -37.28
CA ILE A 14 15.44 9.66 -36.94
C ILE A 14 14.22 8.77 -37.19
N ALA A 15 14.20 8.05 -38.31
CA ALA A 15 13.13 7.10 -38.61
C ALA A 15 13.08 5.93 -37.60
N GLY A 16 14.23 5.51 -37.06
CA GLY A 16 14.33 4.53 -35.98
C GLY A 16 13.70 5.03 -34.68
N LYS A 17 14.01 6.27 -34.28
CA LYS A 17 13.43 6.91 -33.08
C LYS A 17 11.92 7.10 -33.20
N ILE A 18 11.45 7.60 -34.34
CA ILE A 18 10.02 7.76 -34.62
C ILE A 18 9.34 6.39 -34.66
N GLY A 19 9.94 5.40 -35.32
CA GLY A 19 9.42 4.04 -35.40
C GLY A 19 9.30 3.37 -34.02
N ALA A 20 10.28 3.58 -33.14
CA ALA A 20 10.26 3.10 -31.77
C ALA A 20 9.14 3.78 -30.94
N GLU A 21 9.00 5.10 -31.04
CA GLU A 21 7.97 5.84 -30.30
C GLU A 21 6.55 5.49 -30.79
N VAL A 22 6.36 5.36 -32.11
CA VAL A 22 5.09 4.92 -32.70
C VAL A 22 4.75 3.50 -32.25
N LEU A 23 5.71 2.58 -32.19
CA LEU A 23 5.51 1.23 -31.66
C LEU A 23 5.10 1.24 -30.18
N LEU A 24 5.70 2.12 -29.39
CA LEU A 24 5.44 2.25 -27.95
C LEU A 24 4.01 2.76 -27.72
N ARG A 25 3.64 3.86 -28.39
CA ARG A 25 2.28 4.43 -28.33
C ARG A 25 1.22 3.50 -28.93
N THR A 26 1.54 2.78 -30.01
CA THR A 26 0.60 1.80 -30.59
C THR A 26 0.39 0.62 -29.65
N LYS A 27 1.43 0.15 -28.95
CA LYS A 27 1.27 -0.86 -27.89
C LYS A 27 0.40 -0.34 -26.75
N GLU A 28 0.56 0.90 -26.33
CA GLU A 28 -0.29 1.52 -25.30
C GLU A 28 -1.75 1.65 -25.74
N VAL A 29 -2.00 2.10 -26.97
CA VAL A 29 -3.34 2.25 -27.54
C VAL A 29 -4.01 0.90 -27.75
N VAL A 30 -3.31 -0.09 -28.31
CA VAL A 30 -3.84 -1.45 -28.50
C VAL A 30 -4.11 -2.10 -27.14
N LYS A 31 -3.24 -1.92 -26.13
CA LYS A 31 -3.49 -2.42 -24.77
C LYS A 31 -4.67 -1.73 -24.08
N LYS A 32 -4.89 -0.45 -24.36
CA LYS A 32 -6.05 0.31 -23.86
C LYS A 32 -7.38 -0.15 -24.47
N HIS A 33 -7.36 -0.67 -25.70
CA HIS A 33 -8.57 -1.06 -26.44
C HIS A 33 -8.81 -2.58 -26.50
N MET A 34 -7.83 -3.41 -26.14
CA MET A 34 -7.95 -4.88 -26.09
C MET A 34 -8.57 -5.38 -24.78
N TRP A 35 -8.54 -4.60 -23.70
CA TRP A 35 -8.87 -5.06 -22.35
C TRP A 35 -10.20 -4.42 -21.90
N GLU A 36 -11.25 -5.23 -21.73
CA GLU A 36 -12.53 -4.78 -21.16
C GLU A 36 -12.30 -4.25 -19.73
N GLY A 37 -13.15 -3.32 -19.27
CA GLY A 37 -12.87 -2.40 -18.15
C GLY A 37 -12.33 -2.96 -16.82
N GLY A 38 -12.47 -4.27 -16.57
CA GLY A 38 -11.83 -4.96 -15.44
C GLY A 38 -10.31 -5.19 -15.62
N ASP A 39 -9.87 -5.56 -16.82
CA ASP A 39 -8.47 -5.90 -17.12
C ASP A 39 -7.60 -4.63 -17.23
N ALA A 40 -8.16 -3.54 -17.76
CA ALA A 40 -7.49 -2.23 -17.77
C ALA A 40 -7.23 -1.71 -16.33
N CYS A 41 -8.13 -1.99 -15.38
CA CYS A 41 -7.89 -1.72 -13.96
C CYS A 41 -6.76 -2.62 -13.44
N ALA A 42 -6.80 -3.93 -13.73
CA ALA A 42 -5.75 -4.86 -13.32
C ALA A 42 -4.35 -4.43 -13.80
N PHE A 43 -4.22 -3.84 -14.99
CA PHE A 43 -2.94 -3.31 -15.51
C PHE A 43 -2.42 -2.08 -14.76
N HIS A 44 -3.26 -1.07 -14.53
CA HIS A 44 -2.87 0.12 -13.76
C HIS A 44 -2.51 -0.24 -12.32
N VAL A 45 -3.22 -1.21 -11.77
CA VAL A 45 -2.95 -1.78 -10.46
C VAL A 45 -1.60 -2.50 -10.50
N ALA A 46 -1.35 -3.37 -11.49
CA ALA A 46 -0.06 -4.04 -11.74
C ALA A 46 1.15 -3.08 -11.78
N LEU A 47 1.02 -1.94 -12.48
CA LEU A 47 2.07 -0.94 -12.58
C LEU A 47 2.31 -0.18 -11.27
N LEU A 48 1.27 0.04 -10.47
CA LEU A 48 1.35 0.82 -9.23
C LEU A 48 1.59 -0.05 -7.99
N TYR A 49 1.48 -1.38 -8.09
CA TYR A 49 1.78 -2.33 -6.99
C TYR A 49 3.14 -2.09 -6.34
N PRO A 50 4.26 -1.91 -7.07
CA PRO A 50 5.55 -1.64 -6.44
C PRO A 50 5.58 -0.34 -5.63
N ILE A 51 4.86 0.70 -6.08
CA ILE A 51 4.76 1.97 -5.36
C ILE A 51 3.99 1.77 -4.05
N VAL A 52 2.85 1.07 -4.13
CA VAL A 52 2.04 0.73 -2.94
C VAL A 52 2.83 -0.15 -1.97
N ALA A 53 3.53 -1.18 -2.46
CA ALA A 53 4.35 -2.07 -1.64
C ALA A 53 5.48 -1.33 -0.89
N ARG A 54 6.15 -0.38 -1.56
CA ARG A 54 7.13 0.52 -0.91
C ARG A 54 6.49 1.39 0.15
N GLU A 55 5.31 1.96 -0.09
CA GLU A 55 4.60 2.74 0.92
C GLU A 55 4.18 1.87 2.12
N LEU A 56 3.65 0.67 1.92
CA LEU A 56 3.33 -0.25 3.03
C LEU A 56 4.58 -0.65 3.82
N THR A 57 5.70 -0.89 3.13
CA THR A 57 6.99 -1.14 3.79
C THR A 57 7.43 0.06 4.63
N ARG A 58 7.23 1.28 4.12
CA ARG A 58 7.48 2.52 4.88
C ARG A 58 6.56 2.62 6.09
N TRP A 59 5.29 2.26 5.97
CA TRP A 59 4.34 2.28 7.09
C TRP A 59 4.80 1.32 8.20
N ASN A 60 5.23 0.10 7.85
CA ASN A 60 5.79 -0.85 8.80
C ASN A 60 7.03 -0.29 9.52
N LYS A 61 7.96 0.31 8.77
CA LYS A 61 9.15 0.99 9.34
C LYS A 61 8.78 2.16 10.27
N ILE A 62 7.79 2.97 9.89
CA ILE A 62 7.31 4.08 10.73
C ILE A 62 6.70 3.56 12.02
N ALA A 63 5.84 2.55 11.92
CA ALA A 63 5.15 1.97 13.05
C ALA A 63 6.14 1.35 14.04
N THR A 64 7.01 0.45 13.57
CA THR A 64 8.05 -0.20 14.41
C THR A 64 9.01 0.82 15.04
N ARG A 65 9.36 1.91 14.34
CA ARG A 65 10.15 3.00 14.93
C ARG A 65 9.40 3.70 16.08
N ARG A 66 8.09 3.91 15.94
CA ARG A 66 7.27 4.69 16.89
C ARG A 66 6.73 3.88 18.06
N MET A 67 6.60 2.56 17.94
CA MET A 67 6.24 1.68 19.05
C MET A 67 7.28 1.75 20.16
N LYS A 68 6.83 2.01 21.38
CA LYS A 68 7.66 2.05 22.59
C LYS A 68 6.88 1.46 23.75
N SER A 69 7.57 0.84 24.70
CA SER A 69 6.95 0.35 25.93
C SER A 69 6.37 1.49 26.79
N SER A 70 7.03 2.65 26.78
CA SER A 70 6.59 3.86 27.47
C SER A 70 5.79 4.77 26.53
N THR A 71 4.66 5.30 27.02
CA THR A 71 3.73 6.11 26.24
C THR A 71 3.61 7.55 26.72
N ARG A 72 3.05 8.38 25.84
CA ARG A 72 2.63 9.74 26.16
C ARG A 72 1.24 9.67 26.80
N SER A 73 1.03 10.49 27.84
CA SER A 73 -0.23 10.54 28.59
C SER A 73 -1.46 10.91 27.73
N SER A 74 -1.27 11.66 26.64
CA SER A 74 -2.38 12.17 25.82
C SER A 74 -2.95 11.19 24.80
N GLN A 75 -2.14 10.26 24.29
CA GLN A 75 -2.55 9.22 23.33
C GLN A 75 -1.81 7.92 23.64
N PRO A 76 -2.25 7.22 24.69
CA PRO A 76 -1.62 5.97 25.11
C PRO A 76 -1.68 4.94 23.97
N TRP A 77 -0.50 4.42 23.60
CA TRP A 77 -0.28 3.36 22.61
C TRP A 77 -1.02 3.52 21.26
N GLN A 78 -1.14 4.75 20.78
CA GLN A 78 -1.64 5.06 19.43
C GLN A 78 -0.53 5.58 18.53
N ILE A 79 -0.52 5.14 17.27
CA ILE A 79 0.38 5.65 16.22
C ILE A 79 -0.46 6.32 15.15
N CYS A 80 -0.11 7.57 14.86
CA CYS A 80 -0.76 8.37 13.84
C CYS A 80 0.29 9.07 12.97
N PHE A 81 0.23 8.90 11.64
CA PHE A 81 1.09 9.62 10.71
C PHE A 81 0.34 9.97 9.42
N SER A 82 0.84 10.99 8.72
CA SER A 82 0.33 11.44 7.44
C SER A 82 1.38 11.29 6.35
N ARG A 83 0.92 11.13 5.10
CA ARG A 83 1.71 11.02 3.88
C ARG A 83 0.98 11.75 2.76
N ASP A 84 1.74 12.41 1.92
CA ASP A 84 1.21 12.97 0.67
C ASP A 84 1.18 11.83 -0.35
N VAL A 85 -0.01 11.50 -0.83
CA VAL A 85 -0.29 10.35 -1.70
C VAL A 85 -1.22 10.82 -2.82
N PRO A 86 -0.78 10.81 -4.08
CA PRO A 86 -1.61 11.15 -5.22
C PRO A 86 -2.89 10.30 -5.29
N VAL A 87 -3.95 10.84 -5.88
CA VAL A 87 -5.24 10.17 -5.98
C VAL A 87 -5.15 8.81 -6.68
N GLU A 88 -4.28 8.68 -7.68
CA GLU A 88 -4.06 7.43 -8.43
C GLU A 88 -3.49 6.33 -7.54
N GLU A 89 -2.47 6.65 -6.74
CA GLU A 89 -1.86 5.72 -5.78
C GLU A 89 -2.87 5.30 -4.72
N TYR A 90 -3.65 6.25 -4.21
CA TYR A 90 -4.71 5.95 -3.25
C TYR A 90 -5.80 5.04 -3.84
N LYS A 91 -6.23 5.26 -5.08
CA LYS A 91 -7.22 4.42 -5.75
C LYS A 91 -6.77 2.98 -5.87
N VAL A 92 -5.49 2.74 -6.22
CA VAL A 92 -4.94 1.38 -6.29
C VAL A 92 -4.88 0.77 -4.89
N LEU A 93 -4.39 1.52 -3.90
CA LEU A 93 -4.36 1.06 -2.51
C LEU A 93 -5.77 0.64 -2.04
N LYS A 94 -6.77 1.50 -2.26
CA LYS A 94 -8.17 1.21 -1.94
C LYS A 94 -8.67 -0.05 -2.65
N LEU A 95 -8.37 -0.21 -3.93
CA LEU A 95 -8.77 -1.38 -4.70
C LEU A 95 -8.18 -2.67 -4.13
N THR A 96 -6.90 -2.69 -3.76
CA THR A 96 -6.27 -3.90 -3.17
C THR A 96 -6.97 -4.34 -1.88
N ILE A 97 -7.39 -3.39 -1.03
CA ILE A 97 -8.11 -3.66 0.21
C ILE A 97 -9.49 -4.24 -0.07
N LEU A 98 -10.23 -3.62 -1.01
CA LEU A 98 -11.63 -3.98 -1.29
C LEU A 98 -11.75 -5.28 -2.07
N THR A 99 -10.92 -5.50 -3.10
CA THR A 99 -10.93 -6.71 -3.91
C THR A 99 -10.56 -7.94 -3.08
N GLY A 100 -9.57 -7.81 -2.19
CA GLY A 100 -9.18 -8.88 -1.27
C GLY A 100 -10.09 -9.03 -0.05
N LYS A 101 -11.14 -8.21 0.08
CA LYS A 101 -12.06 -8.18 1.23
C LYS A 101 -11.34 -8.05 2.59
N TYR A 102 -10.18 -7.39 2.60
CA TYR A 102 -9.36 -7.21 3.82
C TYR A 102 -9.91 -6.10 4.73
N GLY A 103 -10.70 -5.19 4.16
CA GLY A 103 -11.33 -4.09 4.86
C GLY A 103 -12.50 -3.52 4.09
N ALA A 104 -13.13 -2.50 4.65
CA ALA A 104 -14.29 -1.86 4.06
C ALA A 104 -14.20 -0.34 4.14
N VAL A 105 -14.91 0.35 3.25
CA VAL A 105 -15.17 1.78 3.36
C VAL A 105 -16.14 1.99 4.53
N PHE A 106 -15.67 2.62 5.59
CA PHE A 106 -16.49 2.91 6.76
C PHE A 106 -17.29 4.21 6.59
N LYS A 107 -16.64 5.25 6.03
CA LYS A 107 -17.25 6.55 5.78
C LYS A 107 -16.67 7.15 4.52
N SER A 108 -17.52 7.60 3.63
CA SER A 108 -17.12 8.35 2.43
C SER A 108 -17.94 9.63 2.37
N THR A 109 -17.24 10.76 2.28
CA THR A 109 -17.81 12.07 1.94
C THR A 109 -17.21 12.52 0.61
N ARG A 110 -17.69 13.64 0.06
CA ARG A 110 -17.24 14.16 -1.24
C ARG A 110 -15.72 14.21 -1.41
N ASN A 111 -14.99 14.57 -0.35
CA ASN A 111 -13.54 14.78 -0.40
C ASN A 111 -12.75 13.90 0.57
N VAL A 112 -13.41 13.13 1.44
CA VAL A 112 -12.73 12.37 2.49
C VAL A 112 -13.27 10.96 2.59
N GLU A 113 -12.38 9.99 2.56
CA GLU A 113 -12.71 8.57 2.68
C GLU A 113 -12.00 7.94 3.88
N TYR A 114 -12.69 7.04 4.57
CA TYR A 114 -12.19 6.26 5.69
C TYR A 114 -12.30 4.78 5.35
N LEU A 115 -11.17 4.10 5.31
CA LEU A 115 -11.07 2.64 5.18
C LEU A 115 -10.71 2.05 6.54
N HIS A 116 -11.46 1.04 6.96
CA HIS A 116 -11.24 0.34 8.21
C HIS A 116 -10.87 -1.12 7.92
N LEU A 117 -9.77 -1.58 8.51
CA LEU A 117 -9.46 -3.00 8.63
C LEU A 117 -9.72 -3.39 10.08
N SER A 118 -10.60 -4.36 10.29
CA SER A 118 -11.08 -4.77 11.63
C SER A 118 -10.45 -6.06 12.12
N SER A 119 -9.52 -6.65 11.36
CA SER A 119 -8.81 -7.88 11.72
C SER A 119 -7.32 -7.71 11.46
N ARG A 120 -6.50 -8.12 12.45
CA ARG A 120 -5.04 -8.15 12.32
C ARG A 120 -4.60 -9.14 11.24
N GLU A 121 -5.27 -10.29 11.17
CA GLU A 121 -5.00 -11.29 10.14
C GLU A 121 -5.24 -10.71 8.74
N ALA A 122 -6.36 -10.02 8.54
CA ALA A 122 -6.65 -9.35 7.27
C ALA A 122 -5.62 -8.27 6.92
N LEU A 123 -5.13 -7.50 7.91
CA LEU A 123 -4.05 -6.53 7.71
C LEU A 123 -2.74 -7.20 7.28
N CYS A 124 -2.34 -8.27 7.98
CA CYS A 124 -1.11 -9.02 7.66
C CYS A 124 -1.19 -9.68 6.28
N LEU A 125 -2.31 -10.33 5.95
CA LEU A 125 -2.54 -10.95 4.65
C LEU A 125 -2.55 -9.92 3.52
N TRP A 126 -3.22 -8.78 3.72
CA TRP A 126 -3.23 -7.71 2.73
C TRP A 126 -1.83 -7.20 2.41
N ILE A 127 -1.05 -6.89 3.45
CA ILE A 127 0.30 -6.36 3.29
C ILE A 127 1.25 -7.43 2.75
N GLY A 128 1.15 -8.66 3.25
CA GLY A 128 1.89 -9.80 2.74
C GLY A 128 1.62 -10.01 1.25
N HIS A 129 0.35 -9.98 0.84
CA HIS A 129 -0.05 -10.09 -0.56
C HIS A 129 0.57 -8.98 -1.42
N VAL A 130 0.45 -7.72 -1.00
CA VAL A 130 0.99 -6.59 -1.78
C VAL A 130 2.53 -6.59 -1.83
N ILE A 131 3.22 -6.91 -0.73
CA ILE A 131 4.69 -6.91 -0.67
C ILE A 131 5.29 -8.12 -1.40
N SER A 132 4.68 -9.30 -1.31
CA SER A 132 5.14 -10.51 -2.00
C SER A 132 5.06 -10.40 -3.52
N CYS A 133 4.19 -9.53 -4.05
CA CYS A 133 4.19 -9.17 -5.46
C CYS A 133 5.44 -8.40 -5.90
N GLU A 134 6.16 -7.72 -5.01
CA GLU A 134 7.38 -6.94 -5.32
C GLU A 134 8.68 -7.68 -4.95
N ASN A 135 8.73 -8.40 -3.82
CA ASN A 135 9.96 -9.01 -3.30
C ASN A 135 9.82 -10.52 -3.04
N ARG A 136 10.79 -11.32 -3.55
CA ARG A 136 10.90 -12.77 -3.27
C ARG A 136 11.39 -13.10 -1.86
N GLU A 137 12.02 -12.15 -1.17
CA GLU A 137 12.40 -12.29 0.24
C GLU A 137 11.30 -11.70 1.12
N THR A 138 10.28 -12.53 1.39
CA THR A 138 9.15 -12.18 2.23
C THR A 138 9.62 -11.96 3.68
N GLN A 139 9.43 -10.75 4.21
CA GLN A 139 9.24 -10.58 5.66
C GLN A 139 8.17 -11.59 6.08
N LYS A 140 8.46 -12.41 7.11
CA LYS A 140 7.46 -13.35 7.63
C LYS A 140 6.24 -12.52 8.04
N GLU A 141 5.05 -12.88 7.57
CA GLU A 141 3.80 -12.14 7.84
C GLU A 141 3.58 -11.89 9.34
N GLN A 142 4.14 -12.77 10.17
CA GLN A 142 4.12 -12.72 11.64
C GLN A 142 4.93 -11.56 12.24
N ASP A 143 5.88 -10.99 11.51
CA ASP A 143 6.75 -9.89 11.96
C ASP A 143 6.25 -8.51 11.48
N LEU A 144 5.23 -8.47 10.62
CA LEU A 144 4.63 -7.21 10.19
C LEU A 144 4.00 -6.48 11.37
N PHE A 145 4.32 -5.19 11.51
CA PHE A 145 3.88 -4.35 12.62
C PHE A 145 4.21 -4.89 14.02
N LYS A 146 5.30 -5.65 14.11
CA LYS A 146 5.84 -6.16 15.37
C LYS A 146 7.23 -5.60 15.61
N LYS A 147 7.51 -5.21 16.84
CA LYS A 147 8.80 -4.70 17.30
C LYS A 147 9.28 -5.52 18.48
N LEU A 148 10.41 -6.20 18.32
CA LEU A 148 11.14 -6.79 19.44
C LEU A 148 11.88 -5.69 20.22
N LEU A 149 11.74 -5.72 21.54
CA LEU A 149 12.44 -4.87 22.48
C LEU A 149 13.58 -5.65 23.16
N LYS A 150 14.38 -4.94 23.94
CA LYS A 150 15.38 -5.58 24.80
C LYS A 150 14.68 -6.53 25.77
N ASN A 151 15.35 -7.62 26.14
CA ASN A 151 14.89 -8.63 27.11
C ASN A 151 13.72 -9.51 26.63
N GLY A 152 13.52 -9.65 25.31
CA GLY A 152 12.48 -10.52 24.75
C GLY A 152 11.06 -9.95 24.81
N ALA A 153 10.86 -8.78 25.41
CA ALA A 153 9.61 -8.04 25.31
C ALA A 153 9.33 -7.62 23.87
N TYR A 154 8.07 -7.40 23.52
CA TYR A 154 7.70 -6.94 22.18
C TYR A 154 6.51 -5.99 22.23
N CYS A 155 6.39 -5.16 21.19
CA CYS A 155 5.19 -4.38 20.92
C CYS A 155 4.64 -4.78 19.55
N GLU A 156 3.33 -4.70 19.41
CA GLU A 156 2.63 -5.20 18.22
C GLU A 156 1.34 -4.42 18.01
N VAL A 157 1.01 -4.15 16.74
CA VAL A 157 -0.25 -3.48 16.39
C VAL A 157 -1.44 -4.37 16.75
N ILE A 158 -2.41 -3.77 17.44
CA ILE A 158 -3.69 -4.37 17.75
C ILE A 158 -4.68 -3.91 16.69
N VAL A 159 -5.37 -4.87 16.08
CA VAL A 159 -6.45 -4.60 15.14
C VAL A 159 -7.62 -5.50 15.46
N ASN A 160 -8.73 -4.90 15.87
CA ASN A 160 -9.99 -5.57 16.11
C ASN A 160 -11.15 -4.61 15.73
N LYS A 161 -12.40 -4.98 16.04
CA LYS A 161 -13.57 -4.15 15.72
C LYS A 161 -13.61 -2.83 16.50
N GLU A 162 -13.09 -2.80 17.72
CA GLU A 162 -13.07 -1.62 18.60
C GLU A 162 -11.89 -0.70 18.29
N GLN A 163 -10.76 -1.31 17.92
CA GLN A 163 -9.51 -0.66 17.53
C GLN A 163 -9.14 -1.04 16.08
N PRO A 164 -9.88 -0.51 15.09
CA PRO A 164 -9.58 -0.79 13.70
C PRO A 164 -8.28 -0.10 13.27
N PHE A 165 -7.62 -0.68 12.27
CA PHE A 165 -6.60 0.03 11.50
C PHE A 165 -7.30 0.95 10.52
N VAL A 166 -7.05 2.26 10.64
CA VAL A 166 -7.79 3.28 9.89
C VAL A 166 -6.87 3.97 8.89
N ILE A 167 -7.33 4.01 7.64
CA ILE A 167 -6.75 4.80 6.57
C ILE A 167 -7.75 5.88 6.19
N LYS A 168 -7.42 7.13 6.51
CA LYS A 168 -8.19 8.31 6.12
C LYS A 168 -7.50 8.96 4.94
N TYR A 169 -8.22 9.20 3.85
CA TYR A 169 -7.71 9.91 2.69
C TYR A 169 -8.50 11.18 2.43
N SER A 170 -7.81 12.27 2.07
CA SER A 170 -8.40 13.54 1.68
C SER A 170 -8.05 13.84 0.23
N SER A 171 -8.99 13.71 -0.70
CA SER A 171 -8.75 13.94 -2.13
C SER A 171 -8.43 15.40 -2.46
N SER A 172 -8.96 16.36 -1.70
CA SER A 172 -8.66 17.78 -1.90
C SER A 172 -7.26 18.19 -1.48
N MET A 173 -6.65 17.44 -0.56
CA MET A 173 -5.31 17.72 -0.02
C MET A 173 -4.28 16.67 -0.47
N GLU A 174 -4.74 15.65 -1.20
CA GLU A 174 -3.98 14.44 -1.53
C GLU A 174 -3.20 13.88 -0.33
N THR A 175 -3.81 13.91 0.85
CA THR A 175 -3.17 13.48 2.10
C THR A 175 -3.81 12.20 2.61
N LEU A 176 -2.98 11.18 2.83
CA LEU A 176 -3.32 9.94 3.49
C LEU A 176 -2.85 9.96 4.94
N LYS A 177 -3.75 9.69 5.87
CA LYS A 177 -3.50 9.57 7.30
C LYS A 177 -3.77 8.15 7.77
N VAL A 178 -2.77 7.54 8.38
CA VAL A 178 -2.87 6.20 8.97
C VAL A 178 -2.97 6.33 10.48
N VAL A 179 -3.92 5.62 11.07
CA VAL A 179 -4.11 5.51 12.52
C VAL A 179 -4.19 4.04 12.90
N MET A 180 -3.41 3.65 13.91
CA MET A 180 -3.36 2.29 14.45
C MET A 180 -3.09 2.32 15.95
N PHE A 181 -3.53 1.29 16.66
CA PHE A 181 -3.25 1.05 18.07
C PHE A 181 -2.23 -0.06 18.21
N TYR A 182 -1.48 -0.09 19.32
CA TYR A 182 -0.54 -1.17 19.59
C TYR A 182 -0.56 -1.54 21.08
N GLY A 183 -0.10 -2.75 21.39
CA GLY A 183 0.14 -3.18 22.77
C GLY A 183 1.63 -3.44 22.99
N CYS A 184 2.02 -3.65 24.24
CA CYS A 184 3.34 -4.17 24.57
C CYS A 184 3.25 -5.30 25.59
N TRP A 185 4.01 -6.36 25.34
CA TRP A 185 4.05 -7.60 26.09
C TRP A 185 5.46 -7.89 26.57
N LYS A 186 5.58 -8.54 27.73
CA LYS A 186 6.85 -9.07 28.24
C LYS A 186 7.25 -10.36 27.52
N ALA A 187 8.46 -10.86 27.78
CA ALA A 187 9.03 -12.05 27.13
C ALA A 187 8.14 -13.31 27.18
N PHE A 188 7.26 -13.42 28.18
CA PHE A 188 6.33 -14.54 28.35
C PHE A 188 4.93 -14.29 27.78
N GLY A 189 4.76 -13.27 26.92
CA GLY A 189 3.45 -12.91 26.36
C GLY A 189 2.49 -12.31 27.40
N VAL A 190 2.99 -11.97 28.59
CA VAL A 190 2.19 -11.27 29.61
C VAL A 190 2.01 -9.83 29.16
N PRO A 191 0.76 -9.37 28.96
CA PRO A 191 0.52 -8.00 28.58
C PRO A 191 0.98 -7.05 29.66
N GLN A 192 1.78 -6.07 29.29
CA GLN A 192 2.15 -5.00 30.20
C GLN A 192 1.09 -3.90 30.17
N HIS A 193 0.54 -3.63 28.99
CA HIS A 193 -0.56 -2.68 28.76
C HIS A 193 -1.38 -3.16 27.54
N ILE A 194 -2.65 -3.50 27.76
CA ILE A 194 -3.69 -3.69 26.73
C ILE A 194 -4.82 -2.74 27.12
N PHE A 195 -5.31 -1.95 26.17
CA PHE A 195 -6.55 -1.20 26.28
C PHE A 195 -7.47 -1.64 25.15
#